data_AF-A0A934BHS6-F1
#
_entry.id   AF-A0A934BHS6-F1
#
_cell.length_a   1.000
_cell.length_b   1.000
_cell.length_c   1.000
_cell.angle_alpha   90.00
_cell.angle_beta   90.00
_cell.angle_gamma   90.00
#
_symmetry.space_group_name_H-M   'P 1'
#
loop_
_entity.id
_entity.type
_entity.pdbx_description
1 polymer ?
#
loop_
_entity_poly.entity_id
_entity_poly.type
_entity_poly.pdbx_seq_one_letter_code
_entity_poly.pdbx_strand_id
1 'polypeptide(L)'
;MSGFDKKEYQSVVLGALLHDVGKMLQRGSFGSLDTKGQHPQVSSDFVSAFKGFFSKFVDFDLFKTLVQRHHENPSHFKENLLCQNAPEESKALSYLVSRADNYSSSERGEKAETYQDFKATPMVSIFSRIKLNKELPEQYRYRLNYLMPENAFPEKFNKYEDNEVFNPKNAFQKDIPIEPRLSRQFTNHY
;
A
#
# COMPACT_ATOMS: atom_id res chain seq x y z
N MET A 1 -1.21 33.33 -13.48
CA MET A 1 -0.55 32.22 -12.76
C MET A 1 -1.51 31.80 -11.67
N SER A 2 -2.05 30.57 -11.73
CA SER A 2 -2.80 30.02 -10.61
C SER A 2 -1.88 29.93 -9.41
N GLY A 3 -2.37 30.34 -8.24
CA GLY A 3 -1.62 30.20 -7.00
C GLY A 3 -1.39 28.73 -6.67
N PHE A 4 -0.42 28.46 -5.78
CA PHE A 4 -0.17 27.13 -5.27
C PHE A 4 -1.42 26.57 -4.57
N ASP A 5 -1.97 25.47 -5.07
CA ASP A 5 -3.04 24.74 -4.40
C ASP A 5 -2.45 23.76 -3.38
N LYS A 6 -2.54 24.14 -2.11
CA LYS A 6 -2.03 23.33 -1.00
C LYS A 6 -2.76 21.99 -0.87
N LYS A 7 -4.08 21.95 -1.12
CA LYS A 7 -4.87 20.71 -0.96
C LYS A 7 -4.56 19.73 -2.08
N GLU A 8 -4.42 20.21 -3.31
CA GLU A 8 -3.97 19.39 -4.43
C GLU A 8 -2.58 18.79 -4.16
N TYR A 9 -1.62 19.63 -3.75
CA TYR A 9 -0.27 19.17 -3.41
C TYR A 9 -0.29 18.09 -2.32
N GLN A 10 -1.08 18.30 -1.25
CA GLN A 10 -1.24 17.32 -0.18
C GLN A 10 -1.91 16.02 -0.67
N SER A 11 -2.89 16.11 -1.58
CA SER A 11 -3.50 14.95 -2.22
C SER A 11 -2.47 14.12 -2.99
N VAL A 12 -1.56 14.77 -3.72
CA VAL A 12 -0.50 14.08 -4.47
C VAL A 12 0.49 13.40 -3.53
N VAL A 13 0.99 14.11 -2.52
CA VAL A 13 1.94 13.55 -1.54
C VAL A 13 1.34 12.35 -0.81
N LEU A 14 0.10 12.47 -0.32
CA LEU A 14 -0.54 11.38 0.40
C LEU A 14 -1.02 10.27 -0.51
N GLY A 15 -1.44 10.58 -1.74
CA GLY A 15 -1.76 9.60 -2.76
C GLY A 15 -0.54 8.73 -3.07
N ALA A 16 0.62 9.35 -3.27
CA ALA A 16 1.88 8.65 -3.48
C ALA A 16 2.31 7.83 -2.24
N LEU A 17 2.06 8.30 -1.02
CA LEU A 17 2.38 7.55 0.20
C LEU A 17 1.47 6.33 0.40
N LEU A 18 0.18 6.45 0.08
CA LEU A 18 -0.86 5.47 0.45
C LEU A 18 -1.38 4.62 -0.71
N HIS A 19 -0.92 4.82 -1.95
CA HIS A 19 -1.38 4.06 -3.13
C HIS A 19 -1.38 2.53 -2.91
N ASP A 20 -0.36 2.02 -2.21
CA ASP A 20 -0.17 0.59 -1.98
C ASP A 20 -0.52 0.11 -0.56
N VAL A 21 -1.19 0.92 0.27
CA VAL A 21 -1.59 0.52 1.63
C VAL A 21 -2.46 -0.75 1.63
N GLY A 22 -3.23 -0.97 0.57
CA GLY A 22 -4.00 -2.19 0.32
C GLY A 22 -3.16 -3.46 0.35
N LYS A 23 -1.89 -3.44 -0.09
CA LYS A 23 -0.99 -4.61 -0.03
C LYS A 23 -0.74 -5.05 1.42
N MET A 24 -0.56 -4.08 2.32
CA MET A 24 -0.39 -4.34 3.75
C MET A 24 -1.71 -4.83 4.38
N LEU A 25 -2.83 -4.18 4.05
CA LEU A 25 -4.15 -4.58 4.55
C LEU A 25 -4.51 -6.02 4.15
N GLN A 26 -4.11 -6.43 2.94
CA GLN A 26 -4.32 -7.77 2.41
C GLN A 26 -3.47 -8.87 3.06
N ARG A 27 -2.46 -8.49 3.85
CA ARG A 27 -1.65 -9.40 4.69
C ARG A 27 -2.25 -9.61 6.08
N GLY A 28 -3.41 -9.01 6.37
CA GLY A 28 -4.01 -9.03 7.70
C GLY A 28 -5.53 -8.98 7.72
N SER A 29 -6.06 -8.88 8.93
CA SER A 29 -7.48 -8.66 9.21
C SER A 29 -7.66 -7.22 9.72
N PHE A 30 -8.40 -6.38 8.98
CA PHE A 30 -8.66 -4.99 9.37
C PHE A 30 -10.09 -4.81 9.85
N GLY A 31 -10.46 -5.50 10.93
CA GLY A 31 -11.80 -5.39 11.52
C GLY A 31 -12.88 -5.75 10.50
N SER A 32 -13.77 -4.80 10.20
CA SER A 32 -14.88 -4.96 9.24
C SER A 32 -14.55 -4.49 7.82
N LEU A 33 -13.35 -3.97 7.56
CA LEU A 33 -12.96 -3.53 6.21
C LEU A 33 -12.75 -4.77 5.34
N ASP A 34 -13.41 -4.81 4.17
CA ASP A 34 -13.16 -5.87 3.20
C ASP A 34 -11.76 -5.69 2.60
N THR A 35 -10.89 -6.67 2.83
CA THR A 35 -9.54 -6.70 2.27
C THR A 35 -9.47 -7.58 1.02
N LYS A 36 -10.59 -8.09 0.50
CA LYS A 36 -10.62 -8.87 -0.75
C LYS A 36 -10.52 -7.95 -1.97
N GLY A 37 -10.11 -8.54 -3.10
CA GLY A 37 -9.99 -7.84 -4.39
C GLY A 37 -8.57 -7.39 -4.71
N GLN A 38 -8.45 -6.37 -5.56
CA GLN A 38 -7.16 -5.84 -6.00
C GLN A 38 -6.71 -4.73 -5.05
N HIS A 39 -5.42 -4.67 -4.74
CA HIS A 39 -4.91 -3.74 -3.73
C HIS A 39 -5.24 -2.26 -3.99
N PRO A 40 -5.35 -1.73 -5.23
CA PRO A 40 -5.75 -0.33 -5.43
C PRO A 40 -7.18 -0.06 -4.97
N GLN A 41 -8.07 -1.04 -5.14
CA GLN A 41 -9.44 -0.96 -4.63
C GLN A 41 -9.43 -0.96 -3.10
N VAL A 42 -8.70 -1.89 -2.48
CA VAL A 42 -8.59 -1.97 -1.01
C VAL A 42 -7.97 -0.70 -0.42
N SER A 43 -6.95 -0.13 -1.07
CA SER A 43 -6.38 1.17 -0.68
C SER A 43 -7.43 2.29 -0.76
N SER A 44 -8.23 2.32 -1.82
CA SER A 44 -9.31 3.31 -2.02
C SER A 44 -10.42 3.19 -0.97
N ASP A 45 -10.80 1.96 -0.62
CA ASP A 45 -11.82 1.67 0.39
C ASP A 45 -11.33 2.04 1.79
N PHE A 46 -10.06 1.78 2.08
CA PHE A 46 -9.41 2.25 3.30
C PHE A 46 -9.49 3.78 3.43
N VAL A 47 -9.01 4.55 2.44
CA VAL A 47 -9.04 6.02 2.54
C VAL A 47 -10.47 6.57 2.56
N SER A 48 -11.42 5.87 1.93
CA SER A 48 -12.86 6.18 1.99
C SER A 48 -13.44 6.02 3.38
N ALA A 49 -13.05 4.98 4.12
CA ALA A 49 -13.46 4.82 5.51
C ALA A 49 -13.03 6.02 6.38
N PHE A 50 -11.89 6.63 6.07
CA PHE A 50 -11.36 7.80 6.79
C PHE A 50 -11.64 9.14 6.11
N LYS A 51 -12.66 9.24 5.23
CA LYS A 51 -12.97 10.47 4.49
C LYS A 51 -13.07 11.72 5.37
N GLY A 52 -13.74 11.62 6.52
CA GLY A 52 -13.90 12.74 7.46
C GLY A 52 -12.57 13.25 8.03
N PHE A 53 -11.59 12.36 8.21
CA PHE A 53 -10.24 12.72 8.64
C PHE A 53 -9.45 13.37 7.50
N PHE A 54 -9.35 12.69 6.36
CA PHE A 54 -8.54 13.12 5.23
C PHE A 54 -9.03 14.43 4.59
N SER A 55 -10.34 14.63 4.47
CA SER A 55 -10.94 15.82 3.81
C SER A 55 -10.54 17.16 4.45
N LYS A 56 -9.97 17.14 5.67
CA LYS A 56 -9.46 18.31 6.38
C LYS A 56 -8.22 18.92 5.70
N PHE A 57 -7.44 18.12 4.99
CA PHE A 57 -6.13 18.52 4.45
C PHE A 57 -5.86 18.04 3.03
N VAL A 58 -6.80 17.38 2.36
CA VAL A 58 -6.68 17.04 0.93
C VAL A 58 -7.90 17.49 0.14
N ASP A 59 -7.74 17.58 -1.18
CA ASP A 59 -8.84 17.30 -2.10
C ASP A 59 -9.09 15.78 -2.06
N PHE A 60 -10.21 15.39 -1.47
CA PHE A 60 -10.49 14.00 -1.18
C PHE A 60 -10.76 13.18 -2.45
N ASP A 61 -11.41 13.76 -3.46
CA ASP A 61 -11.77 13.03 -4.66
C ASP A 61 -10.54 12.79 -5.53
N LEU A 62 -9.65 13.79 -5.63
CA LEU A 62 -8.32 13.62 -6.21
C LEU A 62 -7.52 12.57 -5.43
N PHE A 63 -7.40 12.71 -4.11
CA PHE A 63 -6.62 11.78 -3.27
C PHE A 63 -7.10 10.33 -3.43
N LYS A 64 -8.41 10.10 -3.35
CA LYS A 64 -9.01 8.78 -3.56
C LYS A 64 -8.70 8.22 -4.95
N THR A 65 -8.74 9.07 -5.98
CA THR A 65 -8.42 8.68 -7.36
C THR A 65 -6.97 8.27 -7.49
N LEU A 66 -6.02 9.04 -6.95
CA LEU A 66 -4.59 8.74 -7.01
C LEU A 66 -4.25 7.42 -6.31
N VAL A 67 -4.95 7.11 -5.23
CA VAL A 67 -4.78 5.84 -4.49
C VAL A 67 -5.38 4.65 -5.23
N GLN A 68 -6.43 4.86 -6.04
CA GLN A 68 -7.12 3.80 -6.76
C GLN A 68 -6.54 3.53 -8.16
N ARG A 69 -6.06 4.57 -8.84
CA ARG A 69 -5.73 4.56 -10.27
C ARG A 69 -4.26 4.86 -10.53
N HIS A 70 -3.37 4.06 -9.96
CA HIS A 70 -1.92 4.19 -10.12
C HIS A 70 -1.27 3.07 -10.94
N HIS A 71 -2.04 2.14 -11.50
CA HIS A 71 -1.53 1.08 -12.37
C HIS A 71 -1.78 1.37 -13.85
N GLU A 72 -0.85 0.94 -14.70
CA GLU A 72 -0.93 1.14 -16.16
C GLU A 72 -1.28 -0.13 -16.95
N ASN A 73 -1.10 -1.32 -16.36
CA ASN A 73 -1.18 -2.59 -17.08
C ASN A 73 -2.60 -3.21 -17.05
N PRO A 74 -3.35 -3.19 -18.17
CA PRO A 74 -4.70 -3.74 -18.25
C PRO A 74 -4.75 -5.27 -18.14
N SER A 75 -3.64 -5.98 -18.36
CA SER A 75 -3.58 -7.44 -18.20
C SER A 75 -3.62 -7.88 -16.73
N HIS A 76 -3.30 -6.97 -15.80
CA HIS A 76 -3.25 -7.27 -14.37
C HIS A 76 -4.32 -6.53 -13.56
N PHE A 77 -4.88 -5.42 -14.07
CA PHE A 77 -5.81 -4.58 -13.33
C PHE A 77 -7.09 -4.30 -14.10
N LYS A 78 -8.22 -4.28 -13.39
CA LYS A 78 -9.52 -3.88 -13.95
C LYS A 78 -9.46 -2.44 -14.47
N GLU A 79 -10.23 -2.15 -15.51
CA GLU A 79 -10.24 -0.84 -16.18
C GLU A 79 -10.43 0.34 -15.23
N ASN A 80 -11.29 0.21 -14.23
CA ASN A 80 -11.58 1.28 -13.27
C ASN A 80 -10.44 1.56 -12.27
N LEU A 81 -9.37 0.75 -12.29
CA LEU A 81 -8.16 0.89 -11.48
C LEU A 81 -6.95 1.36 -12.30
N LEU A 82 -7.14 1.60 -13.60
CA LEU A 82 -6.08 2.01 -14.50
C LEU A 82 -5.96 3.52 -14.56
N CYS A 83 -4.73 4.04 -14.56
CA CYS A 83 -4.48 5.49 -14.59
C CYS A 83 -4.92 6.13 -15.92
N GLN A 84 -4.83 5.41 -17.06
CA GLN A 84 -5.34 5.87 -18.35
C GLN A 84 -6.83 6.17 -18.34
N ASN A 85 -7.56 5.54 -17.41
CA ASN A 85 -9.00 5.70 -17.26
C ASN A 85 -9.36 6.69 -16.14
N ALA A 86 -8.40 7.34 -15.48
CA ALA A 86 -8.66 8.41 -14.51
C ALA A 86 -9.41 9.60 -15.15
N PRO A 87 -10.22 10.35 -14.36
CA PRO A 87 -10.81 11.60 -14.82
C PRO A 87 -9.75 12.55 -15.37
N GLU A 88 -10.09 13.32 -16.40
CA GLU A 88 -9.12 14.11 -17.17
C GLU A 88 -8.32 15.08 -16.28
N GLU A 89 -9.00 15.71 -15.32
CA GLU A 89 -8.44 16.62 -14.33
C GLU A 89 -7.38 15.98 -13.41
N SER A 90 -7.41 14.65 -13.23
CA SER A 90 -6.53 13.92 -12.32
C SER A 90 -5.62 12.91 -13.04
N LYS A 91 -5.78 12.75 -14.36
CA LYS A 91 -5.07 11.76 -15.17
C LYS A 91 -3.57 11.97 -15.16
N ALA A 92 -3.12 13.21 -15.36
CA ALA A 92 -1.69 13.54 -15.33
C ALA A 92 -1.06 13.22 -13.96
N LEU A 93 -1.76 13.52 -12.87
CA LEU A 93 -1.29 13.23 -11.51
C LEU A 93 -1.33 11.73 -11.20
N SER A 94 -2.29 10.99 -11.73
CA SER A 94 -2.36 9.53 -11.63
C SER A 94 -1.16 8.87 -12.32
N TYR A 95 -0.78 9.36 -13.50
CA TYR A 95 0.45 8.94 -14.17
C TYR A 95 1.69 9.32 -13.37
N LEU A 96 1.75 10.51 -12.77
CA LEU A 96 2.87 10.91 -11.93
C LEU A 96 3.11 9.91 -10.79
N VAL A 97 2.05 9.50 -10.08
CA VAL A 97 2.12 8.49 -9.02
C VAL A 97 2.54 7.12 -9.59
N SER A 98 1.95 6.68 -10.70
CA SER A 98 2.34 5.43 -11.38
C SER A 98 3.83 5.40 -11.74
N ARG A 99 4.35 6.48 -12.32
CA ARG A 99 5.76 6.56 -12.71
C ARG A 99 6.68 6.59 -11.50
N ALA A 100 6.31 7.31 -10.44
CA ALA A 100 7.05 7.30 -9.19
C ALA A 100 7.10 5.89 -8.56
N ASP A 101 5.99 5.16 -8.53
CA ASP A 101 5.96 3.76 -8.06
C ASP A 101 6.89 2.87 -8.89
N ASN A 102 6.76 2.94 -10.22
CA ASN A 102 7.60 2.17 -11.14
C ASN A 102 9.10 2.46 -10.96
N TYR A 103 9.48 3.73 -10.81
CA TYR A 103 10.88 4.09 -10.54
C TYR A 103 11.37 3.61 -9.18
N SER A 104 10.52 3.67 -8.14
CA SER A 104 10.88 3.12 -6.83
C SER A 104 10.97 1.58 -6.81
N SER A 105 10.33 0.93 -7.78
CA SER A 105 10.28 -0.52 -7.92
C SER A 105 11.39 -1.09 -8.80
N SER A 106 11.82 -0.36 -9.83
CA SER A 106 12.82 -0.81 -10.80
C SER A 106 14.22 -0.98 -10.20
N GLU A 107 14.52 -0.32 -9.08
CA GLU A 107 15.73 -0.57 -8.28
C GLU A 107 15.85 -2.03 -7.79
N ARG A 108 14.75 -2.80 -7.81
CA ARG A 108 14.71 -4.19 -7.32
C ARG A 108 15.27 -5.23 -8.29
N GLY A 109 15.66 -4.86 -9.51
CA GLY A 109 16.29 -5.71 -10.54
C GLY A 109 15.32 -6.56 -11.38
N GLU A 110 15.83 -7.23 -12.42
CA GLU A 110 15.07 -7.94 -13.49
C GLU A 110 14.11 -9.04 -13.01
N LYS A 111 14.20 -9.50 -11.76
CA LYS A 111 13.30 -10.54 -11.20
C LYS A 111 12.01 -9.98 -10.59
N ALA A 112 11.80 -8.67 -10.58
CA ALA A 112 10.61 -8.03 -10.03
C ALA A 112 9.31 -8.42 -10.78
N GLU A 113 9.40 -8.96 -11.99
CA GLU A 113 8.25 -9.30 -12.84
C GLU A 113 7.69 -10.71 -12.64
N THR A 114 8.34 -11.55 -11.83
CA THR A 114 7.77 -12.87 -11.51
C THR A 114 6.62 -12.76 -10.51
N TYR A 115 5.47 -13.35 -10.83
CA TYR A 115 4.33 -13.44 -9.93
C TYR A 115 4.77 -14.06 -8.59
N GLN A 116 4.73 -13.25 -7.54
CA GLN A 116 4.90 -13.71 -6.17
C GLN A 116 3.56 -13.57 -5.45
N ASP A 117 3.22 -14.56 -4.64
CA ASP A 117 2.16 -14.37 -3.66
C ASP A 117 2.66 -13.37 -2.62
N PHE A 118 2.37 -12.08 -2.87
CA PHE A 118 2.78 -10.97 -2.04
C PHE A 118 2.22 -11.07 -0.61
N LYS A 119 1.24 -11.94 -0.36
CA LYS A 119 0.68 -12.14 0.97
C LYS A 119 1.59 -12.99 1.85
N ALA A 120 2.23 -14.01 1.28
CA ALA A 120 3.04 -14.97 2.02
C ALA A 120 4.56 -14.75 1.90
N THR A 121 4.99 -13.92 0.94
CA THR A 121 6.43 -13.72 0.66
C THR A 121 7.07 -12.77 1.67
N PRO A 122 8.06 -13.23 2.47
CA PRO A 122 8.72 -12.38 3.45
C PRO A 122 9.71 -11.41 2.81
N MET A 123 10.01 -10.31 3.51
CA MET A 123 11.00 -9.33 3.06
C MET A 123 12.40 -9.93 3.16
N VAL A 124 13.10 -10.03 2.03
CA VAL A 124 14.48 -10.54 1.96
C VAL A 124 15.46 -9.45 2.42
N SER A 125 16.49 -9.84 3.18
CA SER A 125 17.55 -8.93 3.58
C SER A 125 18.28 -8.34 2.38
N ILE A 126 18.57 -7.03 2.44
CA ILE A 126 19.36 -6.35 1.41
C ILE A 126 20.75 -6.97 1.29
N PHE A 127 21.33 -7.44 2.40
CA PHE A 127 22.64 -8.09 2.43
C PHE A 127 22.67 -9.39 1.63
N SER A 128 21.52 -10.05 1.44
CA SER A 128 21.40 -11.24 0.60
C SER A 128 21.57 -10.94 -0.90
N ARG A 129 21.61 -9.67 -1.30
CA ARG A 129 21.81 -9.22 -2.70
C ARG A 129 23.22 -8.67 -2.95
N ILE A 130 24.03 -8.49 -1.91
CA ILE A 130 25.36 -7.89 -2.03
C ILE A 130 26.38 -8.98 -2.34
N LYS A 131 27.03 -8.89 -3.50
CA LYS A 131 28.08 -9.81 -3.95
C LYS A 131 29.44 -9.12 -3.86
N LEU A 132 30.31 -9.57 -2.95
CA LEU A 132 31.68 -9.03 -2.80
C LEU A 132 32.70 -10.06 -3.30
N ASN A 133 32.83 -10.22 -4.62
CA ASN A 133 33.77 -11.16 -5.28
C ASN A 133 33.67 -12.62 -4.79
N LYS A 134 32.51 -13.00 -4.24
CA LYS A 134 32.18 -14.33 -3.74
C LYS A 134 30.82 -14.76 -4.29
N GLU A 135 30.42 -15.99 -4.02
CA GLU A 135 29.03 -16.43 -4.26
C GLU A 135 28.03 -15.54 -3.52
N LEU A 136 26.79 -15.52 -4.03
CA LEU A 136 25.73 -14.79 -3.35
C LEU A 136 25.52 -15.38 -1.94
N PRO A 137 25.41 -14.52 -0.91
CA PRO A 137 25.10 -14.98 0.43
C PRO A 137 23.73 -15.66 0.48
N GLU A 138 23.59 -16.54 1.47
CA GLU A 138 22.31 -17.19 1.76
C GLU A 138 21.20 -16.14 2.02
N GLN A 139 19.97 -16.48 1.65
CA GLN A 139 18.84 -15.58 1.81
C GLN A 139 18.33 -15.60 3.25
N TYR A 140 18.50 -14.46 3.94
CA TYR A 140 17.86 -14.18 5.22
C TYR A 140 16.65 -13.28 4.99
N ARG A 141 15.66 -13.37 5.87
CA ARG A 141 14.38 -12.66 5.74
C ARG A 141 13.98 -12.03 7.06
N TYR A 142 13.16 -10.99 7.03
CA TYR A 142 12.67 -10.32 8.24
C TYR A 142 11.31 -10.88 8.66
N ARG A 143 11.18 -11.19 9.95
CA ARG A 143 9.89 -11.53 10.59
C ARG A 143 8.97 -10.32 10.59
N LEU A 144 7.66 -10.56 10.51
CA LEU A 144 6.66 -9.49 10.49
C LEU A 144 6.43 -8.95 11.91
N ASN A 145 7.12 -7.87 12.26
CA ASN A 145 7.08 -7.30 13.61
C ASN A 145 7.12 -5.77 13.59
N TYR A 146 6.83 -5.17 14.75
CA TYR A 146 7.10 -3.75 14.98
C TYR A 146 8.62 -3.48 14.90
N LEU A 147 8.96 -2.32 14.33
CA LEU A 147 10.34 -1.85 14.26
C LEU A 147 10.87 -1.58 15.67
N MET A 148 11.65 -2.54 16.18
CA MET A 148 12.33 -2.51 17.46
C MET A 148 13.74 -3.10 17.27
N PRO A 149 14.77 -2.63 18.00
CA PRO A 149 16.14 -3.15 17.86
C PRO A 149 16.24 -4.68 17.95
N GLU A 150 15.44 -5.30 18.79
CA GLU A 150 15.42 -6.75 19.02
C GLU A 150 14.86 -7.52 17.81
N ASN A 151 14.02 -6.89 17.00
CA ASN A 151 13.38 -7.46 15.81
C ASN A 151 14.08 -7.07 14.50
N ALA A 152 15.18 -6.31 14.57
CA ALA A 152 15.80 -5.69 13.41
C ALA A 152 16.73 -6.63 12.61
N PHE A 153 17.00 -7.83 13.12
CA PHE A 153 17.90 -8.80 12.48
C PHE A 153 17.12 -9.86 11.69
N PRO A 154 17.58 -10.23 10.48
CA PRO A 154 16.88 -11.19 9.66
C PRO A 154 17.24 -12.64 10.05
N GLU A 155 16.33 -13.58 9.79
CA GLU A 155 16.41 -14.99 10.13
C GLU A 155 16.38 -15.89 8.89
N LYS A 156 16.73 -17.16 9.06
CA LYS A 156 16.59 -18.19 8.04
C LYS A 156 15.21 -18.82 8.08
N PHE A 157 14.35 -18.42 7.16
CA PHE A 157 13.04 -19.05 6.91
C PHE A 157 12.58 -18.71 5.49
N ASN A 158 11.62 -19.44 4.93
CA ASN A 158 11.19 -19.26 3.53
C ASN A 158 9.81 -18.60 3.36
N LYS A 159 8.91 -18.78 4.33
CA LYS A 159 7.53 -18.27 4.33
C LYS A 159 7.13 -17.94 5.76
N TYR A 160 6.26 -16.94 5.91
CA TYR A 160 5.65 -16.66 7.20
C TYR A 160 4.86 -17.86 7.71
N GLU A 161 4.82 -18.02 9.03
CA GLU A 161 3.93 -18.99 9.69
C GLU A 161 2.47 -18.51 9.61
N ASP A 162 1.51 -19.43 9.65
CA ASP A 162 0.08 -19.09 9.47
C ASP A 162 -0.46 -18.11 10.52
N ASN A 163 0.20 -18.02 11.67
CA ASN A 163 -0.10 -17.10 12.77
C ASN A 163 0.66 -15.75 12.68
N GLU A 164 1.64 -15.62 11.77
CA GLU A 164 2.38 -14.38 11.52
C GLU A 164 1.59 -13.44 10.60
N VAL A 165 0.47 -12.98 11.12
CA VAL A 165 -0.47 -12.10 10.41
C VAL A 165 -0.31 -10.67 10.93
N PHE A 166 -0.30 -9.69 10.02
CA PHE A 166 -0.34 -8.30 10.45
C PHE A 166 -1.64 -8.04 11.20
N ASN A 167 -1.55 -7.57 12.47
CA ASN A 167 -2.72 -7.13 13.24
C ASN A 167 -2.79 -5.58 13.28
N PRO A 168 -3.42 -4.96 12.29
CA PRO A 168 -3.47 -3.51 12.15
C PRO A 168 -4.25 -2.79 13.25
N LYS A 169 -5.12 -3.49 14.00
CA LYS A 169 -5.88 -2.87 15.11
C LYS A 169 -4.95 -2.23 16.14
N ASN A 170 -3.76 -2.80 16.32
CA ASN A 170 -2.78 -2.26 17.26
C ASN A 170 -1.94 -1.11 16.67
N ALA A 171 -1.81 -1.02 15.35
CA ALA A 171 -0.93 -0.07 14.67
C ALA A 171 -1.65 1.21 14.20
N PHE A 172 -2.85 1.10 13.60
CA PHE A 172 -3.52 2.26 12.99
C PHE A 172 -4.60 2.89 13.87
N GLN A 173 -5.28 2.12 14.74
CA GLN A 173 -6.35 2.68 15.59
C GLN A 173 -5.82 3.63 16.68
N LYS A 174 -4.57 3.43 17.11
CA LYS A 174 -3.94 4.31 18.10
C LYS A 174 -3.56 5.66 17.49
N ASP A 175 -3.12 5.66 16.23
CA ASP A 175 -2.50 6.83 15.61
C ASP A 175 -3.43 7.55 14.62
N ILE A 176 -4.46 6.87 14.10
CA ILE A 176 -5.50 7.45 13.25
C ILE A 176 -6.85 7.31 13.97
N PRO A 177 -7.43 8.40 14.49
CA PRO A 177 -8.71 8.33 15.19
C PRO A 177 -9.81 7.88 14.22
N ILE A 178 -10.33 6.67 14.47
CA ILE A 178 -11.54 6.17 13.79
C ILE A 178 -12.74 6.93 14.39
N GLU A 179 -13.49 7.66 13.57
CA GLU A 179 -14.71 8.29 14.07
C GLU A 179 -15.74 7.21 14.52
N PRO A 180 -16.46 7.43 15.63
CA PRO A 180 -17.40 6.44 16.19
C PRO A 180 -18.53 6.01 15.25
N ARG A 181 -18.80 6.75 14.17
CA ARG A 181 -19.84 6.37 13.19
C ARG A 181 -19.51 5.09 12.42
N LEU A 182 -18.23 4.70 12.35
CA LEU A 182 -17.79 3.45 11.76
C LEU A 182 -17.98 2.24 12.69
N SER A 183 -18.42 2.38 13.94
CA SER A 183 -18.73 1.21 14.77
C SER A 183 -20.18 0.74 14.63
N ARG A 184 -21.07 1.57 14.07
CA ARG A 184 -22.52 1.28 13.97
C ARG A 184 -22.99 0.82 12.59
N GLN A 185 -22.22 1.06 11.53
CA GLN A 185 -22.58 0.59 10.18
C GLN A 185 -22.18 -0.86 9.88
N PHE A 186 -21.47 -1.54 10.78
CA PHE A 186 -20.96 -2.91 10.54
C PHE A 186 -21.53 -3.97 11.48
N THR A 187 -22.54 -3.64 12.31
CA THR A 187 -23.21 -4.62 13.19
C THR A 187 -24.53 -5.15 12.64
N ASN A 188 -25.02 -4.65 11.51
CA ASN A 188 -26.28 -5.12 10.94
C ASN A 188 -26.05 -5.59 9.51
N HIS A 189 -25.88 -6.90 9.36
CA HIS A 189 -26.49 -7.76 8.33
C HIS A 189 -26.04 -9.20 8.64
N TYR A 190 -26.74 -9.80 9.59
CA TYR A 190 -26.93 -11.26 9.64
C TYR A 190 -27.93 -11.65 8.55
#